data_AF-A0A7X6UGF1-F1
#
_entry.id   AF-A0A7X6UGF1-F1
#
_cell.length_a   1.000
_cell.length_b   1.000
_cell.length_c   1.000
_cell.angle_alpha   90.00
_cell.angle_beta   90.00
_cell.angle_gamma   90.00
#
_symmetry.space_group_name_H-M   'P 1'
#
loop_
_entity.id
_entity.type
_entity.pdbx_description
1 polymer ?
#
loop_
_entity_poly.entity_id
_entity_poly.type
_entity_poly.pdbx_seq_one_letter_code
_entity_poly.pdbx_strand_id
1 'polypeptide(L)'
;ENWYVYKDGEFTFGLFQGYPVTAKSQDILSSYFFPVAGIAPEHLVELTRWIETTRFPLKLVDYEMTDNFIAIRAKDTAFSGPAASIRRFLTELTDKLKELEVAPDNCVVCGLPAEQTALYVGLFCHIHPECVDKEGVDFTAAALKQENEEEEELIVFSEEDMKDMVDPAVIESLAAGFAGQREEFLSDLAELVAIPSVDGPPEEGAPYGRETRRALDAFLAMADRMGFKTVNVENMAGYAEMGEGDEMVAAVCHLDIVPAGSGWDSDPFELIVDGDHLVARGVMDDKGPALSALYAMKSLLDDPDYQPGKRIRLIVGLNEEKGSACMARYKEIEEIPVAGFTADAVFPVIYAEKGNAVIVFSLPRQEDDAIRSASAGEAVNMVPGLCDVELKDGGAKAYSGTIAHASTPDQGKNAISAAMEAVAAELEEKGQKDSFVSFYNDLIGWDLDGDKLGLAFEDETGVTTVNAGLLSIDDQQALLTINIRYPVTMDVEEAKRKLEEAVAPYGAQSEWPGIMEPLIYPKDSHLIATMMDVYRELTDTEAEPLAIGGGTYARALPNIVGFGPAFPGDEDVAHKANEWASLDRLLAGAALYKEVLKRLAE
;
A
#
# COMPACT_ATOMS: atom_id res chain seq x y z
N GLU A 1 -7.27 -5.09 36.95
CA GLU A 1 -8.23 -5.81 37.81
C GLU A 1 -9.49 -6.29 37.05
N ASN A 2 -9.85 -5.73 35.88
CA ASN A 2 -10.97 -6.21 35.05
C ASN A 2 -10.54 -6.61 33.62
N TRP A 3 -9.43 -7.34 33.51
CA TRP A 3 -8.93 -7.85 32.22
C TRP A 3 -9.07 -9.37 32.22
N TYR A 4 -9.60 -9.90 31.13
CA TYR A 4 -9.82 -11.31 30.86
C TYR A 4 -8.89 -11.72 29.74
N VAL A 5 -8.39 -12.95 29.82
CA VAL A 5 -7.51 -13.54 28.82
C VAL A 5 -8.24 -14.71 28.17
N TYR A 6 -8.20 -14.78 26.85
CA TYR A 6 -8.86 -15.80 26.03
C TYR A 6 -7.87 -16.38 25.02
N LYS A 7 -8.04 -17.67 24.67
CA LYS A 7 -7.11 -18.46 23.84
C LYS A 7 -5.65 -18.33 24.27
N ASP A 8 -5.32 -18.83 25.47
CA ASP A 8 -3.94 -18.95 25.99
C ASP A 8 -3.09 -17.67 26.00
N GLY A 9 -3.70 -16.48 26.01
CA GLY A 9 -2.96 -15.20 26.01
C GLY A 9 -3.12 -14.36 24.75
N GLU A 10 -3.66 -14.96 23.67
CA GLU A 10 -3.78 -14.34 22.35
C GLU A 10 -4.68 -13.09 22.37
N PHE A 11 -5.75 -13.13 23.17
CA PHE A 11 -6.66 -12.00 23.34
C PHE A 11 -6.75 -11.65 24.82
N THR A 12 -6.46 -10.39 25.13
CA THR A 12 -6.63 -9.81 26.46
C THR A 12 -7.62 -8.66 26.35
N PHE A 13 -8.79 -8.78 26.95
CA PHE A 13 -9.81 -7.76 26.86
C PHE A 13 -10.33 -7.36 28.23
N GLY A 14 -10.78 -6.12 28.35
CA GLY A 14 -11.22 -5.58 29.61
C GLY A 14 -11.72 -4.16 29.47
N LEU A 15 -11.94 -3.52 30.61
CA LEU A 15 -12.33 -2.11 30.65
C LEU A 15 -11.12 -1.25 31.05
N PHE A 16 -10.84 -0.21 30.28
CA PHE A 16 -9.87 0.84 30.63
C PHE A 16 -10.57 2.21 30.65
N GLN A 17 -10.60 2.87 31.81
CA GLN A 17 -11.39 4.09 32.05
C GLN A 17 -12.88 3.97 31.64
N GLY A 18 -13.44 2.75 31.68
CA GLY A 18 -14.81 2.46 31.26
C GLY A 18 -14.90 1.94 29.82
N TYR A 19 -13.95 2.26 28.95
CA TYR A 19 -13.97 1.81 27.55
C TYR A 19 -13.62 0.34 27.43
N PRO A 20 -14.39 -0.44 26.66
CA PRO A 20 -14.00 -1.78 26.24
C PRO A 20 -12.74 -1.69 25.39
N VAL A 21 -11.75 -2.46 25.79
CA VAL A 21 -10.50 -2.60 25.05
C VAL A 21 -10.31 -4.07 24.81
N THR A 22 -10.07 -4.42 23.56
CA THR A 22 -9.51 -5.73 23.21
C THR A 22 -8.09 -5.51 22.77
N ALA A 23 -7.14 -6.04 23.51
CA ALA A 23 -5.77 -6.14 23.04
C ALA A 23 -5.59 -7.54 22.46
N LYS A 24 -5.23 -7.61 21.19
CA LYS A 24 -4.67 -8.82 20.60
C LYS A 24 -3.17 -8.63 20.57
N SER A 25 -2.45 -9.49 21.29
CA SER A 25 -1.00 -9.54 21.21
C SER A 25 -0.69 -10.65 20.23
N GLN A 26 -0.32 -10.28 19.01
CA GLN A 26 0.52 -11.16 18.20
C GLN A 26 1.95 -10.89 18.63
N ASP A 27 2.87 -11.83 18.43
CA ASP A 27 4.15 -12.03 19.16
C ASP A 27 5.00 -10.76 19.43
N ILE A 28 4.65 -9.63 18.79
CA ILE A 28 5.33 -8.35 18.85
C ILE A 28 4.54 -7.11 18.32
N LEU A 29 3.27 -7.26 17.95
CA LEU A 29 2.37 -6.21 17.48
C LEU A 29 1.18 -6.35 18.38
N SER A 30 1.01 -5.35 19.22
CA SER A 30 -0.19 -5.19 20.00
C SER A 30 -1.19 -4.43 19.15
N SER A 31 -2.24 -5.14 18.73
CA SER A 31 -3.42 -4.51 18.15
C SER A 31 -4.39 -4.20 19.29
N TYR A 32 -4.65 -2.92 19.50
CA TYR A 32 -5.64 -2.46 20.45
C TYR A 32 -6.90 -2.06 19.69
N PHE A 33 -7.97 -2.79 19.95
CA PHE A 33 -9.27 -2.54 19.38
C PHE A 33 -10.14 -1.81 20.42
N PHE A 34 -10.73 -0.71 19.99
CA PHE A 34 -11.66 0.09 20.79
C PHE A 34 -12.94 0.27 20.01
N PRO A 35 -14.11 -0.04 20.58
CA PRO A 35 -15.37 0.37 19.99
C PRO A 35 -15.40 1.90 19.86
N VAL A 36 -15.66 2.38 18.65
CA VAL A 36 -15.93 3.79 18.36
C VAL A 36 -17.31 3.98 17.74
N ALA A 37 -18.15 2.95 17.78
CA ALA A 37 -19.52 3.01 17.29
C ALA A 37 -20.29 4.21 17.81
N GLY A 38 -20.91 4.95 16.90
CA GLY A 38 -21.59 6.20 17.19
C GLY A 38 -20.66 7.40 17.37
N ILE A 39 -19.37 7.26 17.03
CA ILE A 39 -18.50 8.42 16.82
C ILE A 39 -19.09 9.27 15.70
N ALA A 40 -19.20 10.55 15.97
CA ALA A 40 -19.68 11.50 14.99
C ALA A 40 -18.61 11.65 13.88
N PRO A 41 -18.97 11.72 12.59
CA PRO A 41 -18.00 11.81 11.49
C PRO A 41 -16.92 12.92 11.69
N GLU A 42 -17.29 14.06 12.28
CA GLU A 42 -16.38 15.18 12.61
C GLU A 42 -15.26 14.73 13.53
N HIS A 43 -15.65 13.91 14.50
CA HIS A 43 -14.78 13.38 15.52
C HIS A 43 -13.94 12.23 14.98
N LEU A 44 -14.42 11.52 13.97
CA LEU A 44 -13.66 10.48 13.28
C LEU A 44 -12.45 11.08 12.57
N VAL A 45 -12.62 12.17 11.84
CA VAL A 45 -11.49 12.84 11.19
C VAL A 45 -10.60 13.57 12.20
N GLU A 46 -11.15 14.11 13.28
CA GLU A 46 -10.33 14.65 14.36
C GLU A 46 -9.49 13.54 15.03
N LEU A 47 -10.06 12.35 15.20
CA LEU A 47 -9.36 11.16 15.67
C LEU A 47 -8.27 10.76 14.68
N THR A 48 -8.55 10.72 13.37
CA THR A 48 -7.57 10.48 12.30
C THR A 48 -6.42 11.48 12.37
N ARG A 49 -6.71 12.79 12.39
CA ARG A 49 -5.69 13.85 12.50
C ARG A 49 -4.88 13.72 13.79
N TRP A 50 -5.54 13.42 14.91
CA TRP A 50 -4.86 13.18 16.19
C TRP A 50 -3.93 11.97 16.11
N ILE A 51 -4.37 10.87 15.50
CA ILE A 51 -3.53 9.68 15.32
C ILE A 51 -2.36 9.99 14.39
N GLU A 52 -2.58 10.64 13.25
CA GLU A 52 -1.52 11.01 12.29
C GLU A 52 -0.46 11.93 12.90
N THR A 53 -0.87 12.88 13.75
CA THR A 53 0.04 13.80 14.43
C THR A 53 0.71 13.17 15.66
N THR A 54 0.04 12.24 16.33
CA THR A 54 0.50 11.65 17.60
C THR A 54 1.16 10.28 17.39
N ARG A 55 1.03 9.66 16.20
CA ARG A 55 1.63 8.35 15.88
C ARG A 55 3.13 8.37 15.93
N PHE A 56 3.78 9.45 15.49
CA PHE A 56 5.24 9.56 15.54
C PHE A 56 5.75 9.71 16.99
N PRO A 57 5.18 10.58 17.85
CA PRO A 57 5.46 10.60 19.28
C PRO A 57 5.22 9.27 20.00
N LEU A 58 4.19 8.51 19.57
CA LEU A 58 3.75 7.26 20.19
C LEU A 58 4.32 6.00 19.53
N LYS A 59 5.08 6.14 18.44
CA LYS A 59 5.62 5.04 17.63
C LYS A 59 4.55 4.02 17.19
N LEU A 60 3.35 4.50 16.86
CA LEU A 60 2.31 3.66 16.28
C LEU A 60 2.73 3.26 14.87
N VAL A 61 2.48 2.00 14.50
CA VAL A 61 2.86 1.47 13.17
C VAL A 61 1.83 1.88 12.16
N ASP A 62 0.57 1.64 12.51
CA ASP A 62 -0.55 1.80 11.61
C ASP A 62 -1.86 1.80 12.43
N TYR A 63 -2.95 2.20 11.80
CA TYR A 63 -4.28 2.06 12.35
C TYR A 63 -5.29 1.82 11.25
N GLU A 64 -6.32 1.08 11.60
CA GLU A 64 -7.47 0.85 10.77
C GLU A 64 -8.68 1.32 11.57
N MET A 65 -9.58 2.05 10.93
CA MET A 65 -10.74 2.61 11.60
C MET A 65 -11.97 2.35 10.75
N THR A 66 -13.02 1.88 11.42
CA THR A 66 -14.34 1.65 10.85
C THR A 66 -15.37 2.44 11.64
N ASP A 67 -16.63 2.41 11.20
CA ASP A 67 -17.75 3.01 11.91
C ASP A 67 -17.95 2.41 13.33
N ASN A 68 -17.47 1.20 13.57
CA ASN A 68 -17.78 0.44 14.79
C ASN A 68 -16.61 0.36 15.77
N PHE A 69 -15.39 0.31 15.27
CA PHE A 69 -14.19 0.19 16.10
C PHE A 69 -12.96 0.78 15.39
N ILE A 70 -11.99 1.15 16.20
CA ILE A 70 -10.64 1.48 15.75
C ILE A 70 -9.68 0.37 16.20
N ALA A 71 -8.85 -0.08 15.29
CA ALA A 71 -7.73 -0.99 15.54
C ALA A 71 -6.42 -0.22 15.42
N ILE A 72 -5.76 0.03 16.55
CA ILE A 72 -4.46 0.69 16.59
C ILE A 72 -3.38 -0.38 16.68
N ARG A 73 -2.48 -0.40 15.71
CA ARG A 73 -1.37 -1.35 15.62
C ARG A 73 -0.10 -0.67 16.12
N ALA A 74 0.47 -1.20 17.19
CA ALA A 74 1.69 -0.70 17.78
C ALA A 74 2.69 -1.84 17.95
N LYS A 75 3.98 -1.61 17.64
CA LYS A 75 5.03 -2.58 18.00
C LYS A 75 5.08 -2.68 19.52
N ASP A 76 5.31 -3.86 20.07
CA ASP A 76 5.46 -4.01 21.53
C ASP A 76 6.65 -3.18 22.06
N THR A 77 7.64 -2.90 21.19
CA THR A 77 8.75 -1.99 21.47
C THR A 77 8.36 -0.50 21.50
N ALA A 78 7.22 -0.11 20.90
CA ALA A 78 6.63 1.22 21.06
C ALA A 78 6.32 1.52 22.54
N PHE A 79 5.97 0.48 23.29
CA PHE A 79 5.74 0.53 24.73
C PHE A 79 6.83 -0.14 25.55
N SER A 80 8.10 -0.07 25.11
CA SER A 80 9.30 -0.66 25.76
C SER A 80 9.64 -0.15 27.18
N GLY A 81 8.74 0.60 27.83
CA GLY A 81 8.75 0.92 29.26
C GLY A 81 7.66 0.15 30.03
N PRO A 82 7.60 0.24 31.37
CA PRO A 82 6.64 -0.53 32.19
C PRO A 82 5.20 -0.26 31.74
N ALA A 83 4.22 -1.06 32.20
CA ALA A 83 2.77 -0.90 31.97
C ALA A 83 2.22 0.55 32.05
N ALA A 84 2.99 1.49 32.60
CA ALA A 84 2.84 2.93 32.48
C ALA A 84 2.80 3.49 31.04
N SER A 85 3.56 2.97 30.07
CA SER A 85 3.55 3.49 28.68
C SER A 85 2.28 3.08 27.93
N ILE A 86 1.87 1.81 28.05
CA ILE A 86 0.57 1.34 27.55
C ILE A 86 -0.54 2.11 28.27
N ARG A 87 -0.46 2.23 29.60
CA ARG A 87 -1.43 3.02 30.36
C ARG A 87 -1.49 4.47 29.88
N ARG A 88 -0.35 5.08 29.56
CA ARG A 88 -0.29 6.45 29.03
C ARG A 88 -0.97 6.53 27.67
N PHE A 89 -0.67 5.61 26.75
CA PHE A 89 -1.35 5.55 25.45
C PHE A 89 -2.85 5.33 25.61
N LEU A 90 -3.25 4.31 26.38
CA LEU A 90 -4.66 4.04 26.65
C LEU A 90 -5.33 5.25 27.30
N THR A 91 -4.64 5.97 28.20
CA THR A 91 -5.17 7.21 28.79
C THR A 91 -5.29 8.33 27.77
N GLU A 92 -4.25 8.61 26.96
CA GLU A 92 -4.31 9.64 25.93
C GLU A 92 -5.40 9.35 24.90
N LEU A 93 -5.56 8.08 24.49
CA LEU A 93 -6.61 7.65 23.59
C LEU A 93 -8.00 7.70 24.23
N THR A 94 -8.20 7.16 25.45
CA THR A 94 -9.53 7.22 26.07
C THR A 94 -9.93 8.63 26.48
N ASP A 95 -8.97 9.48 26.85
CA ASP A 95 -9.21 10.92 27.04
C ASP A 95 -9.61 11.57 25.71
N LYS A 96 -8.98 11.17 24.58
CA LYS A 96 -9.36 11.63 23.25
C LYS A 96 -10.75 11.13 22.85
N LEU A 97 -11.05 9.84 23.00
CA LEU A 97 -12.38 9.28 22.74
C LEU A 97 -13.47 9.97 23.57
N LYS A 98 -13.16 10.33 24.81
CA LYS A 98 -14.05 11.09 25.68
C LYS A 98 -14.23 12.54 25.26
N GLU A 99 -13.16 13.20 24.80
CA GLU A 99 -13.22 14.53 24.18
C GLU A 99 -14.11 14.52 22.94
N LEU A 100 -14.02 13.44 22.16
CA LEU A 100 -14.79 13.15 20.95
C LEU A 100 -16.20 12.57 21.23
N GLU A 101 -16.69 12.70 22.46
CA GLU A 101 -18.03 12.27 22.90
C GLU A 101 -18.39 10.79 22.64
N VAL A 102 -17.39 9.93 22.40
CA VAL A 102 -17.61 8.48 22.28
C VAL A 102 -17.84 7.92 23.68
N ALA A 103 -19.06 7.52 24.00
CA ALA A 103 -19.37 6.98 25.32
C ALA A 103 -18.86 5.53 25.47
N PRO A 104 -18.28 5.16 26.63
CA PRO A 104 -17.69 3.84 26.83
C PRO A 104 -18.71 2.69 26.79
N ASP A 105 -19.97 2.98 27.08
CA ASP A 105 -21.08 2.03 27.13
C ASP A 105 -21.90 1.99 25.84
N ASN A 106 -21.43 2.61 24.76
CA ASN A 106 -22.11 2.54 23.47
C ASN A 106 -22.08 1.13 22.87
N CYS A 107 -23.23 0.72 22.35
CA CYS A 107 -23.39 -0.48 21.56
C CYS A 107 -22.48 -0.39 20.33
N VAL A 108 -21.60 -1.37 20.15
CA VAL A 108 -20.63 -1.43 19.03
C VAL A 108 -21.24 -1.46 17.64
N VAL A 109 -22.55 -1.72 17.54
CA VAL A 109 -23.26 -1.86 16.26
C VAL A 109 -24.12 -0.64 15.95
N CYS A 110 -24.72 -0.02 16.96
CA CYS A 110 -25.68 1.07 16.74
C CYS A 110 -25.30 2.39 17.41
N GLY A 111 -24.18 2.44 18.14
CA GLY A 111 -23.69 3.65 18.79
C GLY A 111 -24.53 4.18 19.94
N LEU A 112 -25.59 3.47 20.37
CA LEU A 112 -26.47 3.87 21.48
C LEU A 112 -26.06 3.19 22.80
N PRO A 113 -26.29 3.81 23.97
CA PRO A 113 -25.94 3.22 25.27
C PRO A 113 -26.54 1.83 25.48
N ALA A 114 -25.71 0.85 25.83
CA ALA A 114 -26.09 -0.54 26.08
C ALA A 114 -25.48 -1.07 27.38
N GLU A 115 -26.29 -1.71 28.21
CA GLU A 115 -25.82 -2.23 29.52
C GLU A 115 -25.09 -3.58 29.40
N GLN A 116 -25.33 -4.35 28.33
CA GLN A 116 -24.78 -5.67 28.16
C GLN A 116 -23.43 -5.62 27.45
N THR A 117 -22.45 -6.37 27.98
CA THR A 117 -21.15 -6.59 27.33
C THR A 117 -21.07 -7.97 26.71
N ALA A 118 -20.36 -8.08 25.59
CA ALA A 118 -20.12 -9.34 24.88
C ALA A 118 -18.78 -9.30 24.14
N LEU A 119 -18.37 -10.46 23.63
CA LEU A 119 -17.37 -10.56 22.56
C LEU A 119 -18.14 -10.69 21.24
N TYR A 120 -18.08 -9.65 20.40
CA TYR A 120 -18.73 -9.60 19.11
C TYR A 120 -17.66 -9.62 18.01
N VAL A 121 -17.65 -10.65 17.16
CA VAL A 121 -16.58 -10.86 16.15
C VAL A 121 -15.17 -10.79 16.77
N GLY A 122 -15.01 -11.29 18.00
CA GLY A 122 -13.73 -11.24 18.72
C GLY A 122 -13.39 -9.91 19.39
N LEU A 123 -14.23 -8.88 19.24
CA LEU A 123 -14.11 -7.58 19.91
C LEU A 123 -14.94 -7.54 21.20
N PHE A 124 -14.31 -7.23 22.33
CA PHE A 124 -15.00 -6.97 23.58
C PHE A 124 -15.64 -5.59 23.55
N CYS A 125 -16.96 -5.54 23.76
CA CYS A 125 -17.75 -4.34 23.57
C CYS A 125 -19.06 -4.37 24.36
N HIS A 126 -19.73 -3.22 24.42
CA HIS A 126 -21.16 -3.16 24.77
C HIS A 126 -22.01 -3.48 23.53
N ILE A 127 -23.12 -4.19 23.70
CA ILE A 127 -24.02 -4.56 22.60
C ILE A 127 -25.46 -4.75 23.10
N HIS A 128 -26.44 -4.31 22.30
CA HIS A 128 -27.85 -4.62 22.53
C HIS A 128 -28.18 -6.06 22.12
N PRO A 129 -29.01 -6.82 22.86
CA PRO A 129 -29.44 -8.17 22.48
C PRO A 129 -29.95 -8.28 21.04
N GLU A 130 -30.71 -7.29 20.59
CA GLU A 130 -31.27 -7.19 19.23
C GLU A 130 -30.25 -6.79 18.16
N CYS A 131 -29.07 -6.31 18.55
CA CYS A 131 -27.95 -6.01 17.64
C CYS A 131 -26.98 -7.18 17.47
N VAL A 132 -27.10 -8.24 18.29
CA VAL A 132 -26.24 -9.44 18.23
C VAL A 132 -26.44 -10.22 16.92
N ASP A 133 -27.66 -10.22 16.39
CA ASP A 133 -28.04 -10.93 15.16
C ASP A 133 -28.03 -10.01 13.91
N LYS A 134 -27.69 -8.72 14.07
CA LYS A 134 -27.36 -7.90 12.91
C LYS A 134 -26.03 -8.40 12.37
N GLU A 135 -25.85 -8.41 11.05
CA GLU A 135 -24.54 -8.75 10.47
C GLU A 135 -23.51 -7.77 11.01
N GLY A 136 -22.73 -8.22 11.98
CA GLY A 136 -21.43 -7.64 12.25
C GLY A 136 -20.59 -7.97 11.05
N VAL A 137 -19.95 -6.96 10.50
CA VAL A 137 -18.89 -7.22 9.53
C VAL A 137 -17.91 -8.16 10.21
N ASP A 138 -17.84 -9.38 9.70
CA ASP A 138 -16.83 -10.31 10.11
C ASP A 138 -15.53 -9.85 9.44
N PHE A 139 -14.72 -9.08 10.17
CA PHE A 139 -13.41 -8.62 9.69
C PHE A 139 -12.42 -9.78 9.44
N THR A 140 -12.83 -11.02 9.74
CA THR A 140 -12.13 -12.26 9.39
C THR A 140 -12.86 -13.12 8.35
N ALA A 141 -14.12 -12.79 7.98
CA ALA A 141 -14.92 -13.58 7.04
C ALA A 141 -15.62 -12.80 5.91
N ALA A 142 -15.33 -11.51 5.69
CA ALA A 142 -15.61 -10.79 4.42
C ALA A 142 -14.83 -11.36 3.20
N ALA A 143 -14.34 -12.58 3.38
CA ALA A 143 -13.44 -13.35 2.59
C ALA A 143 -14.12 -14.40 1.71
N LEU A 144 -15.29 -14.86 2.11
CA LEU A 144 -15.91 -16.03 1.50
C LEU A 144 -17.43 -15.88 1.57
N LYS A 145 -17.99 -15.21 0.56
CA LYS A 145 -19.13 -15.65 -0.26
C LYS A 145 -19.85 -14.46 -0.89
N GLN A 146 -19.59 -14.22 -2.18
CA GLN A 146 -20.68 -14.07 -3.14
C GLN A 146 -20.38 -14.98 -4.34
N GLU A 147 -21.36 -15.81 -4.67
CA GLU A 147 -21.34 -16.69 -5.83
C GLU A 147 -21.47 -15.86 -7.11
N ASN A 148 -20.56 -16.15 -8.05
CA ASN A 148 -20.47 -15.79 -9.46
C ASN A 148 -21.72 -15.20 -10.13
N GLU A 149 -21.51 -14.11 -10.87
CA GLU A 149 -21.76 -14.10 -12.31
C GLU A 149 -20.66 -13.26 -12.98
N GLU A 150 -19.95 -13.90 -13.91
CA GLU A 150 -18.80 -13.39 -14.67
C GLU A 150 -19.18 -12.18 -15.54
N GLU A 151 -18.50 -11.05 -15.35
CA GLU A 151 -18.14 -10.17 -16.45
C GLU A 151 -16.62 -9.97 -16.38
N GLU A 152 -15.90 -10.67 -17.27
CA GLU A 152 -14.51 -10.36 -17.56
C GLU A 152 -14.43 -8.87 -17.92
N GLU A 153 -13.79 -8.06 -17.07
CA GLU A 153 -13.44 -6.68 -17.41
C GLU A 153 -12.49 -6.72 -18.59
N LEU A 154 -13.03 -6.41 -19.76
CA LEU A 154 -12.29 -6.31 -21.01
C LEU A 154 -11.37 -5.08 -20.90
N ILE A 155 -10.11 -5.29 -20.52
CA ILE A 155 -9.08 -4.26 -20.52
C ILE A 155 -8.86 -3.83 -21.98
N VAL A 156 -9.33 -2.63 -22.31
CA VAL A 156 -9.10 -2.02 -23.63
C VAL A 156 -7.74 -1.34 -23.60
N PHE A 157 -6.70 -2.05 -24.05
CA PHE A 157 -5.38 -1.47 -24.29
C PHE A 157 -5.48 -0.33 -25.31
N SER A 158 -4.83 0.81 -25.03
CA SER A 158 -4.70 1.88 -26.00
C SER A 158 -3.74 1.48 -27.13
N GLU A 159 -3.78 2.17 -28.27
CA GLU A 159 -2.81 1.95 -29.36
C GLU A 159 -1.35 2.23 -28.93
N GLU A 160 -1.14 3.03 -27.88
CA GLU A 160 0.18 3.30 -27.29
C GLU A 160 0.66 2.12 -26.42
N ASP A 161 -0.23 1.53 -25.60
CA ASP A 161 0.10 0.37 -24.75
C ASP A 161 0.51 -0.87 -25.58
N MET A 162 -0.08 -1.02 -26.78
CA MET A 162 0.25 -2.12 -27.69
C MET A 162 1.59 -1.94 -28.44
N LYS A 163 2.15 -0.72 -28.46
CA LYS A 163 3.36 -0.42 -29.24
C LYS A 163 4.64 -0.88 -28.53
N ASP A 164 4.59 -0.94 -27.21
CA ASP A 164 5.73 -1.31 -26.35
C ASP A 164 5.64 -2.75 -25.83
N MET A 165 4.64 -3.51 -26.26
CA MET A 165 4.53 -4.95 -25.95
C MET A 165 5.70 -5.72 -26.57
N VAL A 166 6.33 -6.56 -25.74
CA VAL A 166 7.39 -7.46 -26.19
C VAL A 166 6.78 -8.67 -26.88
N ASP A 167 7.30 -9.06 -28.04
CA ASP A 167 6.87 -10.27 -28.75
C ASP A 167 7.04 -11.50 -27.81
N PRO A 168 5.99 -12.31 -27.58
CA PRO A 168 6.09 -13.52 -26.77
C PRO A 168 7.24 -14.45 -27.19
N ALA A 169 7.59 -14.51 -28.49
CA ALA A 169 8.72 -15.30 -28.95
C ALA A 169 10.08 -14.78 -28.44
N VAL A 170 10.20 -13.47 -28.21
CA VAL A 170 11.37 -12.85 -27.58
C VAL A 170 11.43 -13.20 -26.10
N ILE A 171 10.29 -13.16 -25.39
CA ILE A 171 10.19 -13.60 -24.00
C ILE A 171 10.63 -15.07 -23.87
N GLU A 172 10.07 -15.97 -24.69
CA GLU A 172 10.45 -17.39 -24.72
C GLU A 172 11.96 -17.57 -25.01
N SER A 173 12.50 -16.80 -25.94
CA SER A 173 13.94 -16.84 -26.29
C SER A 173 14.83 -16.40 -25.12
N LEU A 174 14.46 -15.34 -24.40
CA LEU A 174 15.18 -14.87 -23.22
C LEU A 174 15.09 -15.90 -22.09
N ALA A 175 13.89 -16.42 -21.82
CA ALA A 175 13.65 -17.47 -20.82
C ALA A 175 14.45 -18.74 -21.11
N ALA A 176 14.61 -19.11 -22.38
CA ALA A 176 15.41 -20.27 -22.81
C ALA A 176 16.89 -20.17 -22.39
N GLY A 177 17.41 -18.96 -22.17
CA GLY A 177 18.75 -18.73 -21.60
C GLY A 177 18.93 -19.32 -20.19
N PHE A 178 17.82 -19.56 -19.48
CA PHE A 178 17.78 -20.15 -18.14
C PHE A 178 17.09 -21.53 -18.13
N ALA A 179 16.92 -22.18 -19.28
CA ALA A 179 16.23 -23.46 -19.38
C ALA A 179 16.84 -24.55 -18.49
N GLY A 180 18.17 -24.52 -18.29
CA GLY A 180 18.89 -25.47 -17.43
C GLY A 180 18.67 -25.26 -15.93
N GLN A 181 18.11 -24.12 -15.53
CA GLN A 181 17.88 -23.72 -14.15
C GLN A 181 16.41 -23.76 -13.74
N ARG A 182 15.47 -24.05 -14.66
CA ARG A 182 14.02 -23.99 -14.39
C ARG A 182 13.57 -24.82 -13.19
N GLU A 183 14.02 -26.07 -13.10
CA GLU A 183 13.64 -26.96 -12.00
C GLU A 183 14.20 -26.49 -10.66
N GLU A 184 15.43 -25.96 -10.65
CA GLU A 184 16.06 -25.40 -9.45
C GLU A 184 15.33 -24.12 -9.03
N PHE A 185 15.02 -23.23 -9.98
CA PHE A 185 14.27 -22.00 -9.77
C PHE A 185 12.91 -22.27 -9.16
N LEU A 186 12.14 -23.21 -9.74
CA LEU A 186 10.82 -23.60 -9.21
C LEU A 186 10.93 -24.21 -7.82
N SER A 187 11.96 -25.01 -7.56
CA SER A 187 12.18 -25.60 -6.23
C SER A 187 12.49 -24.52 -5.18
N ASP A 188 13.37 -23.56 -5.51
CA ASP A 188 13.72 -22.45 -4.63
C ASP A 188 12.54 -21.51 -4.41
N LEU A 189 11.76 -21.24 -5.46
CA LEU A 189 10.55 -20.45 -5.38
C LEU A 189 9.52 -21.13 -4.48
N ALA A 190 9.28 -22.43 -4.65
CA ALA A 190 8.38 -23.20 -3.80
C ALA A 190 8.80 -23.15 -2.32
N GLU A 191 10.10 -23.24 -2.03
CA GLU A 191 10.62 -23.10 -0.67
C GLU A 191 10.37 -21.70 -0.11
N LEU A 192 10.56 -20.65 -0.91
CA LEU A 192 10.46 -19.27 -0.47
C LEU A 192 9.00 -18.81 -0.30
N VAL A 193 8.09 -19.16 -1.23
CA VAL A 193 6.66 -18.82 -1.12
C VAL A 193 5.94 -19.61 -0.03
N ALA A 194 6.44 -20.80 0.33
CA ALA A 194 5.94 -21.57 1.47
C ALA A 194 6.18 -20.91 2.83
N ILE A 195 6.99 -19.84 2.88
CA ILE A 195 7.20 -19.04 4.08
C ILE A 195 6.22 -17.86 4.04
N PRO A 196 5.19 -17.81 4.92
CA PRO A 196 4.24 -16.70 4.98
C PRO A 196 4.89 -15.48 5.65
N SER A 197 5.88 -14.89 4.99
CA SER A 197 6.70 -13.75 5.43
C SER A 197 5.94 -12.42 5.42
N VAL A 198 4.70 -12.43 5.91
CA VAL A 198 3.95 -11.21 6.17
C VAL A 198 4.70 -10.42 7.23
N ASP A 199 4.86 -9.10 7.04
CA ASP A 199 5.42 -8.24 8.07
C ASP A 199 4.66 -8.50 9.36
N GLY A 200 5.40 -9.16 10.20
CA GLY A 200 4.95 -9.65 11.45
C GLY A 200 5.67 -8.86 12.51
N PRO A 201 5.40 -9.24 13.73
CA PRO A 201 5.82 -8.31 14.74
C PRO A 201 7.38 -8.48 15.07
N PRO A 202 8.16 -7.56 15.69
CA PRO A 202 9.62 -7.76 16.06
C PRO A 202 10.10 -8.82 17.14
N GLU A 203 10.45 -10.07 16.82
CA GLU A 203 10.94 -11.05 17.83
C GLU A 203 12.44 -10.90 18.11
N GLU A 204 12.97 -11.64 19.10
CA GLU A 204 14.42 -11.70 19.35
C GLU A 204 15.15 -12.21 18.09
N GLY A 205 15.93 -11.33 17.46
CA GLY A 205 16.63 -11.64 16.21
C GLY A 205 15.73 -11.65 14.96
N ALA A 206 14.48 -11.19 15.05
CA ALA A 206 13.54 -11.10 13.92
C ALA A 206 12.71 -9.80 13.97
N PRO A 207 13.30 -8.63 13.65
CA PRO A 207 12.67 -7.31 13.81
C PRO A 207 11.33 -7.06 13.09
N TYR A 208 10.97 -7.93 12.15
CA TYR A 208 9.74 -7.87 11.35
C TYR A 208 8.98 -9.20 11.35
N GLY A 209 9.21 -10.05 12.35
CA GLY A 209 8.53 -11.33 12.52
C GLY A 209 9.41 -12.52 12.23
N ARG A 210 9.14 -13.63 12.91
CA ARG A 210 9.86 -14.88 12.66
C ARG A 210 9.76 -15.33 11.21
N GLU A 211 8.63 -15.11 10.54
CA GLU A 211 8.45 -15.55 9.15
C GLU A 211 9.24 -14.71 8.14
N THR A 212 9.32 -13.39 8.30
CA THR A 212 10.23 -12.56 7.48
C THR A 212 11.69 -12.93 7.74
N ARG A 213 12.05 -13.20 9.00
CA ARG A 213 13.37 -13.70 9.35
C ARG A 213 13.67 -15.06 8.70
N ARG A 214 12.70 -15.97 8.71
CA ARG A 214 12.82 -17.29 8.05
C ARG A 214 13.00 -17.14 6.54
N ALA A 215 12.28 -16.22 5.91
CA ALA A 215 12.46 -15.93 4.48
C ALA A 215 13.86 -15.40 4.19
N LEU A 216 14.38 -14.49 5.03
CA LEU A 216 15.76 -14.02 4.92
C LEU A 216 16.77 -15.17 5.09
N ASP A 217 16.62 -16.01 6.12
CA ASP A 217 17.52 -17.13 6.36
C ASP A 217 17.49 -18.14 5.20
N ALA A 218 16.30 -18.44 4.66
CA ALA A 218 16.13 -19.32 3.50
C ALA A 218 16.81 -18.73 2.26
N PHE A 219 16.54 -17.46 1.95
CA PHE A 219 17.17 -16.76 0.84
C PHE A 219 18.70 -16.71 0.95
N LEU A 220 19.24 -16.35 2.12
CA LEU A 220 20.69 -16.31 2.34
C LEU A 220 21.30 -17.73 2.26
N ALA A 221 20.60 -18.76 2.73
CA ALA A 221 21.07 -20.14 2.57
C ALA A 221 21.07 -20.61 1.11
N MET A 222 20.07 -20.21 0.32
CA MET A 222 20.03 -20.46 -1.13
C MET A 222 21.21 -19.77 -1.82
N ALA A 223 21.44 -18.49 -1.53
CA ALA A 223 22.55 -17.74 -2.11
C ALA A 223 23.93 -18.30 -1.70
N ASP A 224 24.12 -18.69 -0.43
CA ASP A 224 25.36 -19.32 0.03
C ASP A 224 25.61 -20.66 -0.68
N ARG A 225 24.56 -21.49 -0.86
CA ARG A 225 24.63 -22.74 -1.63
C ARG A 225 25.02 -22.51 -3.10
N MET A 226 24.65 -21.37 -3.66
CA MET A 226 25.03 -20.96 -5.02
C MET A 226 26.45 -20.37 -5.10
N GLY A 227 27.14 -20.19 -3.97
CA GLY A 227 28.53 -19.72 -3.92
C GLY A 227 28.68 -18.21 -3.73
N PHE A 228 27.60 -17.49 -3.43
CA PHE A 228 27.69 -16.06 -3.11
C PHE A 228 28.24 -15.82 -1.71
N LYS A 229 28.88 -14.67 -1.52
CA LYS A 229 29.09 -14.13 -0.19
C LYS A 229 27.76 -13.62 0.34
N THR A 230 27.30 -14.13 1.46
CA THR A 230 26.04 -13.73 2.06
C THR A 230 26.26 -12.93 3.34
N VAL A 231 25.45 -11.91 3.55
CA VAL A 231 25.49 -11.09 4.75
C VAL A 231 24.07 -10.85 5.25
N ASN A 232 23.89 -11.10 6.53
CA ASN A 232 22.70 -10.72 7.26
C ASN A 232 22.94 -9.36 7.92
N VAL A 233 22.05 -8.40 7.64
CA VAL A 233 22.14 -7.00 8.07
C VAL A 233 21.13 -6.79 9.20
N GLU A 234 21.59 -7.02 10.43
CA GLU A 234 20.80 -6.91 11.67
C GLU A 234 19.45 -7.65 11.66
N ASN A 235 19.29 -8.66 10.80
CA ASN A 235 18.07 -9.41 10.54
C ASN A 235 16.92 -8.56 9.98
N MET A 236 17.24 -7.35 9.50
CA MET A 236 16.29 -6.40 8.90
C MET A 236 16.37 -6.44 7.38
N ALA A 237 17.55 -6.77 6.87
CA ALA A 237 17.84 -6.97 5.46
C ALA A 237 18.94 -8.04 5.36
N GLY A 238 19.26 -8.43 4.14
CA GLY A 238 20.50 -9.13 3.85
C GLY A 238 20.88 -8.96 2.40
N TYR A 239 22.01 -9.54 2.03
CA TYR A 239 22.42 -9.52 0.65
C TYR A 239 23.25 -10.74 0.25
N ALA A 240 23.16 -11.06 -1.04
CA ALA A 240 24.10 -11.93 -1.75
C ALA A 240 25.05 -11.05 -2.56
N GLU A 241 26.35 -11.34 -2.57
CA GLU A 241 27.39 -10.56 -3.23
C GLU A 241 28.36 -11.45 -4.02
N MET A 242 28.76 -10.99 -5.19
CA MET A 242 29.85 -11.54 -6.00
C MET A 242 30.81 -10.46 -6.48
N GLY A 243 31.99 -10.89 -6.94
CA GLY A 243 33.02 -9.99 -7.46
C GLY A 243 33.87 -9.33 -6.37
N GLU A 244 34.82 -8.53 -6.81
CA GLU A 244 35.74 -7.76 -5.97
C GLU A 244 35.79 -6.32 -6.51
N GLY A 245 36.11 -5.35 -5.67
CA GLY A 245 36.21 -3.93 -6.08
C GLY A 245 35.79 -2.98 -4.98
N ASP A 246 36.13 -1.69 -5.15
CA ASP A 246 35.82 -0.65 -4.16
C ASP A 246 34.37 -0.16 -4.26
N GLU A 247 33.76 -0.25 -5.44
CA GLU A 247 32.37 0.14 -5.70
C GLU A 247 31.46 -1.08 -5.88
N MET A 248 30.15 -0.85 -5.78
CA MET A 248 29.13 -1.90 -5.88
C MET A 248 27.90 -1.42 -6.66
N VAL A 249 27.38 -2.28 -7.53
CA VAL A 249 26.07 -2.11 -8.19
C VAL A 249 25.07 -3.12 -7.64
N ALA A 250 23.79 -2.73 -7.57
CA ALA A 250 22.78 -3.54 -6.88
C ALA A 250 21.52 -3.81 -7.68
N ALA A 251 20.98 -5.02 -7.48
CA ALA A 251 19.54 -5.24 -7.53
C ALA A 251 18.99 -5.15 -6.10
N VAL A 252 17.82 -4.56 -5.93
CA VAL A 252 17.13 -4.42 -4.64
C VAL A 252 15.76 -5.07 -4.74
N CYS A 253 15.43 -5.91 -3.78
CA CYS A 253 14.19 -6.68 -3.73
C CYS A 253 13.69 -6.75 -2.29
N HIS A 254 12.49 -7.29 -2.07
CA HIS A 254 12.00 -7.61 -0.73
C HIS A 254 11.50 -9.05 -0.64
N LEU A 255 11.43 -9.52 0.60
CA LEU A 255 10.96 -10.88 0.92
C LEU A 255 9.75 -10.85 1.84
N ASP A 256 9.42 -9.70 2.42
CA ASP A 256 8.12 -9.53 3.06
C ASP A 256 7.01 -9.45 2.01
N ILE A 257 5.83 -9.91 2.40
CA ILE A 257 4.63 -9.97 1.54
C ILE A 257 3.45 -9.31 2.25
N VAL A 258 2.47 -8.84 1.50
CA VAL A 258 1.15 -8.53 2.07
C VAL A 258 0.43 -9.80 2.55
N PRO A 259 -0.50 -9.70 3.52
CA PRO A 259 -1.38 -10.81 3.87
C PRO A 259 -2.07 -11.40 2.62
N ALA A 260 -2.23 -12.72 2.57
CA ALA A 260 -2.96 -13.37 1.48
C ALA A 260 -4.43 -12.92 1.41
N GLY A 261 -5.02 -12.58 2.56
CA GLY A 261 -6.42 -12.21 2.64
C GLY A 261 -7.30 -13.40 2.26
N SER A 262 -8.18 -13.19 1.30
CA SER A 262 -9.30 -14.06 1.01
C SER A 262 -9.65 -14.13 -0.46
N GLY A 263 -10.43 -15.13 -0.87
CA GLY A 263 -10.77 -15.34 -2.29
C GLY A 263 -9.73 -16.16 -3.04
N TRP A 264 -8.81 -16.82 -2.34
CA TRP A 264 -7.88 -17.77 -2.94
C TRP A 264 -8.58 -19.11 -3.24
N ASP A 265 -8.34 -19.64 -4.44
CA ASP A 265 -8.84 -20.96 -4.85
C ASP A 265 -7.99 -22.11 -4.30
N SER A 266 -6.80 -21.80 -3.79
CA SER A 266 -5.79 -22.73 -3.29
C SER A 266 -5.08 -22.18 -2.05
N ASP A 267 -4.20 -22.97 -1.43
CA ASP A 267 -3.36 -22.46 -0.34
C ASP A 267 -2.39 -21.41 -0.89
N PRO A 268 -2.45 -20.14 -0.44
CA PRO A 268 -1.58 -19.07 -0.93
C PRO A 268 -0.09 -19.33 -0.71
N PHE A 269 0.27 -20.26 0.19
CA PHE A 269 1.65 -20.61 0.52
C PHE A 269 2.04 -22.00 -0.02
N GLU A 270 1.29 -22.55 -0.96
CA GLU A 270 1.68 -23.72 -1.75
C GLU A 270 1.85 -23.29 -3.22
N LEU A 271 3.05 -23.44 -3.78
CA LEU A 271 3.29 -23.11 -5.18
C LEU A 271 2.55 -24.09 -6.09
N ILE A 272 1.52 -23.60 -6.79
CA ILE A 272 0.88 -24.32 -7.87
C ILE A 272 1.59 -23.99 -9.17
N VAL A 273 2.00 -25.03 -9.89
CA VAL A 273 2.63 -24.92 -11.21
C VAL A 273 1.71 -25.57 -12.24
N ASP A 274 1.11 -24.75 -13.10
CA ASP A 274 0.35 -25.21 -14.27
C ASP A 274 1.00 -24.69 -15.56
N GLY A 275 1.93 -25.50 -16.09
CA GLY A 275 2.71 -25.12 -17.26
C GLY A 275 3.59 -23.91 -16.99
N ASP A 276 3.24 -22.77 -17.60
CA ASP A 276 3.92 -21.50 -17.42
C ASP A 276 3.28 -20.64 -16.31
N HIS A 277 2.09 -20.99 -15.83
CA HIS A 277 1.35 -20.23 -14.85
C HIS A 277 1.68 -20.69 -13.43
N LEU A 278 2.24 -19.80 -12.61
CA LEU A 278 2.66 -20.05 -11.24
C LEU A 278 1.75 -19.29 -10.29
N VAL A 279 1.07 -19.97 -9.36
CA VAL A 279 0.14 -19.34 -8.41
C VAL A 279 0.64 -19.54 -6.99
N ALA A 280 0.90 -18.44 -6.29
CA ALA A 280 1.22 -18.36 -4.86
C ALA A 280 1.34 -16.88 -4.45
N ARG A 281 1.19 -16.56 -3.16
CA ARG A 281 1.45 -15.21 -2.65
C ARG A 281 2.95 -14.91 -2.70
N GLY A 282 3.28 -13.78 -3.31
CA GLY A 282 4.63 -13.27 -3.49
C GLY A 282 5.38 -13.86 -4.69
N VAL A 283 4.68 -14.59 -5.56
CA VAL A 283 5.25 -15.11 -6.80
C VAL A 283 5.59 -14.00 -7.79
N MET A 284 4.78 -12.94 -7.84
CA MET A 284 4.99 -11.73 -8.62
C MET A 284 5.66 -10.64 -7.80
N ASP A 285 5.27 -10.50 -6.52
CA ASP A 285 5.69 -9.38 -5.66
C ASP A 285 6.09 -9.87 -4.25
N ASP A 286 7.37 -10.11 -3.94
CA ASP A 286 8.56 -9.91 -4.78
C ASP A 286 9.55 -11.11 -4.68
N LYS A 287 9.07 -12.29 -4.28
CA LYS A 287 9.93 -13.48 -4.13
C LYS A 287 10.36 -14.05 -5.47
N GLY A 288 9.45 -14.08 -6.45
CA GLY A 288 9.78 -14.49 -7.82
C GLY A 288 10.86 -13.61 -8.44
N PRO A 289 10.70 -12.28 -8.47
CA PRO A 289 11.71 -11.39 -9.04
C PRO A 289 13.02 -11.34 -8.23
N ALA A 290 12.96 -11.45 -6.89
CA ALA A 290 14.16 -11.64 -6.07
C ALA A 290 14.96 -12.88 -6.51
N LEU A 291 14.28 -13.99 -6.81
CA LEU A 291 14.93 -15.17 -7.36
C LEU A 291 15.39 -14.95 -8.80
N SER A 292 14.66 -14.22 -9.63
CA SER A 292 15.12 -13.86 -10.99
C SER A 292 16.44 -13.08 -10.93
N ALA A 293 16.56 -12.11 -10.03
CA ALA A 293 17.81 -11.37 -9.81
C ALA A 293 18.92 -12.28 -9.25
N LEU A 294 18.61 -13.20 -8.34
CA LEU A 294 19.59 -14.14 -7.79
C LEU A 294 20.13 -15.10 -8.86
N TYR A 295 19.25 -15.65 -9.71
CA TYR A 295 19.64 -16.53 -10.81
C TYR A 295 20.37 -15.78 -11.92
N ALA A 296 20.02 -14.52 -12.18
CA ALA A 296 20.78 -13.63 -13.05
C ALA A 296 22.23 -13.48 -12.58
N MET A 297 22.42 -13.19 -11.29
CA MET A 297 23.75 -13.15 -10.67
C MET A 297 24.44 -14.51 -10.73
N LYS A 298 23.72 -15.62 -10.55
CA LYS A 298 24.31 -16.97 -10.59
C LYS A 298 24.87 -17.26 -11.97
N SER A 299 24.16 -16.86 -13.01
CA SER A 299 24.61 -16.98 -14.39
C SER A 299 25.89 -16.17 -14.67
N LEU A 300 26.09 -15.03 -14.00
CA LEU A 300 27.35 -14.27 -14.08
C LEU A 300 28.47 -14.93 -13.27
N LEU A 301 28.15 -15.48 -12.09
CA LEU A 301 29.11 -16.16 -11.23
C LEU A 301 29.66 -17.44 -11.87
N ASP A 302 28.79 -18.18 -12.58
CA ASP A 302 29.13 -19.42 -13.27
C ASP A 302 29.88 -19.19 -14.59
N ASP A 303 29.94 -17.95 -15.10
CA ASP A 303 30.68 -17.60 -16.32
C ASP A 303 32.18 -17.42 -16.00
N PRO A 304 33.05 -18.36 -16.40
CA PRO A 304 34.46 -18.32 -16.06
C PRO A 304 35.21 -17.17 -16.76
N ASP A 305 34.63 -16.61 -17.82
CA ASP A 305 35.22 -15.52 -18.61
C ASP A 305 34.76 -14.14 -18.10
N TYR A 306 33.82 -14.09 -17.15
CA TYR A 306 33.33 -12.85 -16.56
C TYR A 306 34.07 -12.51 -15.25
N GLN A 307 34.63 -11.32 -15.20
CA GLN A 307 35.19 -10.72 -13.98
C GLN A 307 34.70 -9.28 -13.88
N PRO A 308 33.80 -8.97 -12.94
CA PRO A 308 33.23 -7.64 -12.85
C PRO A 308 34.28 -6.64 -12.33
N GLY A 309 34.23 -5.39 -12.80
CA GLY A 309 35.06 -4.29 -12.31
C GLY A 309 34.56 -3.69 -10.99
N LYS A 310 33.28 -3.91 -10.67
CA LYS A 310 32.60 -3.52 -9.41
C LYS A 310 31.97 -4.76 -8.78
N ARG A 311 31.72 -4.74 -7.48
CA ARG A 311 30.94 -5.80 -6.83
C ARG A 311 29.50 -5.77 -7.34
N ILE A 312 28.87 -6.94 -7.43
CA ILE A 312 27.44 -7.07 -7.74
C ILE A 312 26.74 -7.60 -6.51
N ARG A 313 25.69 -6.91 -6.06
CA ARG A 313 24.94 -7.23 -4.84
C ARG A 313 23.45 -7.36 -5.14
N LEU A 314 22.80 -8.40 -4.63
CA LEU A 314 21.35 -8.44 -4.50
C LEU A 314 21.01 -8.16 -3.04
N ILE A 315 20.38 -7.02 -2.79
CA ILE A 315 19.93 -6.57 -1.47
C ILE A 315 18.47 -6.98 -1.30
N VAL A 316 18.15 -7.67 -0.21
CA VAL A 316 16.78 -8.05 0.13
C VAL A 316 16.36 -7.39 1.45
N GLY A 317 15.22 -6.70 1.45
CA GLY A 317 14.58 -6.19 2.66
C GLY A 317 13.44 -7.06 3.16
N LEU A 318 12.94 -6.71 4.35
CA LEU A 318 11.92 -7.47 5.08
C LEU A 318 10.77 -6.61 5.60
N ASN A 319 10.59 -5.41 5.05
CA ASN A 319 9.59 -4.45 5.54
C ASN A 319 9.22 -3.42 4.45
N GLU A 320 9.31 -3.78 3.18
CA GLU A 320 8.94 -2.88 2.08
C GLU A 320 7.47 -2.45 2.23
N GLU A 321 6.60 -3.44 2.39
CA GLU A 321 5.13 -3.37 2.34
C GLU A 321 4.51 -2.57 3.50
N LYS A 322 5.34 -2.20 4.48
CA LYS A 322 4.97 -1.34 5.62
C LYS A 322 5.95 -0.18 5.84
N GLY A 323 6.46 0.39 4.76
CA GLY A 323 7.18 1.66 4.77
C GLY A 323 8.70 1.57 4.77
N SER A 324 9.27 0.42 4.41
CA SER A 324 10.68 0.24 4.05
C SER A 324 11.69 0.61 5.15
N ALA A 325 11.35 0.44 6.43
CA ALA A 325 12.27 0.78 7.53
C ALA A 325 13.55 -0.08 7.52
N CYS A 326 13.50 -1.24 6.86
CA CYS A 326 14.63 -2.14 6.65
C CYS A 326 15.73 -1.47 5.82
N MET A 327 15.36 -0.76 4.75
CA MET A 327 16.31 -0.05 3.89
C MET A 327 16.78 1.26 4.50
N ALA A 328 15.91 1.94 5.26
CA ALA A 328 16.34 3.08 6.07
C ALA A 328 17.48 2.66 7.01
N ARG A 329 17.35 1.50 7.67
CA ARG A 329 18.43 0.95 8.49
C ARG A 329 19.63 0.53 7.66
N TYR A 330 19.45 -0.22 6.58
CA TYR A 330 20.54 -0.63 5.68
C TYR A 330 21.40 0.56 5.27
N LYS A 331 20.77 1.68 4.87
CA LYS A 331 21.45 2.91 4.43
C LYS A 331 22.36 3.53 5.50
N GLU A 332 22.09 3.29 6.78
CA GLU A 332 22.91 3.81 7.89
C GLU A 332 24.17 2.98 8.15
N ILE A 333 24.15 1.69 7.80
CA ILE A 333 25.17 0.72 8.24
C ILE A 333 25.96 0.08 7.11
N GLU A 334 25.37 -0.02 5.93
CA GLU A 334 25.95 -0.66 4.75
C GLU A 334 26.32 0.36 3.66
N GLU A 335 27.11 -0.11 2.72
CA GLU A 335 27.47 0.65 1.52
C GLU A 335 26.27 0.87 0.59
N ILE A 336 26.19 2.08 0.05
CA ILE A 336 25.16 2.47 -0.93
C ILE A 336 25.65 2.12 -2.34
N PRO A 337 24.81 1.48 -3.17
CA PRO A 337 25.18 1.19 -4.55
C PRO A 337 25.46 2.47 -5.34
N VAL A 338 26.44 2.40 -6.25
CA VAL A 338 26.73 3.52 -7.17
C VAL A 338 25.72 3.58 -8.32
N ALA A 339 25.06 2.47 -8.60
CA ALA A 339 24.04 2.29 -9.64
C ALA A 339 23.27 0.99 -9.35
N GLY A 340 22.00 0.93 -9.73
CA GLY A 340 21.22 -0.28 -9.55
C GLY A 340 19.75 -0.10 -9.89
N PHE A 341 18.98 -1.13 -9.60
CA PHE A 341 17.56 -1.16 -9.86
C PHE A 341 16.81 -1.96 -8.80
N THR A 342 15.50 -1.72 -8.67
CA THR A 342 14.59 -2.62 -7.99
C THR A 342 13.89 -3.50 -9.01
N ALA A 343 13.79 -4.79 -8.69
CA ALA A 343 13.05 -5.76 -9.50
C ALA A 343 11.59 -5.90 -9.04
N ASP A 344 11.09 -4.89 -8.32
CA ASP A 344 9.71 -4.68 -7.87
C ASP A 344 9.15 -3.42 -8.57
N ALA A 345 8.77 -3.59 -9.83
CA ALA A 345 8.39 -2.53 -10.77
C ALA A 345 7.79 -3.11 -12.07
N VAL A 346 7.60 -2.24 -13.07
CA VAL A 346 7.31 -2.62 -14.45
C VAL A 346 8.53 -2.38 -15.34
N PHE A 347 8.62 -3.10 -16.45
CA PHE A 347 9.51 -2.82 -17.57
C PHE A 347 8.90 -1.75 -18.51
N PRO A 348 9.70 -0.95 -19.25
CA PRO A 348 11.17 -0.86 -19.24
C PRO A 348 11.69 -0.10 -18.01
N VAL A 349 12.62 0.85 -18.14
CA VAL A 349 13.20 1.53 -16.97
C VAL A 349 12.28 2.65 -16.48
N ILE A 350 11.97 2.67 -15.19
CA ILE A 350 11.24 3.77 -14.55
C ILE A 350 12.24 4.85 -14.15
N TYR A 351 12.38 5.89 -14.98
CA TYR A 351 13.30 7.00 -14.71
C TYR A 351 12.72 8.02 -13.72
N ALA A 352 11.39 8.04 -13.57
CA ALA A 352 10.70 8.99 -12.71
C ALA A 352 9.48 8.36 -12.02
N GLU A 353 9.32 8.73 -10.75
CA GLU A 353 8.12 8.47 -9.96
C GLU A 353 7.59 9.81 -9.47
N LYS A 354 6.33 10.10 -9.79
CA LYS A 354 5.66 11.35 -9.42
C LYS A 354 5.67 11.57 -7.91
N GLY A 355 5.56 12.83 -7.50
CA GLY A 355 5.32 13.14 -6.10
C GLY A 355 3.92 12.70 -5.69
N ASN A 356 3.71 12.50 -4.39
CA ASN A 356 2.42 12.14 -3.82
C ASN A 356 2.10 13.06 -2.66
N ALA A 357 0.89 13.64 -2.62
CA ALA A 357 0.42 14.37 -1.47
C ALA A 357 -0.99 13.97 -1.04
N VAL A 358 -1.22 13.99 0.27
CA VAL A 358 -2.54 13.88 0.88
C VAL A 358 -2.97 15.28 1.31
N ILE A 359 -4.18 15.67 0.93
CA ILE A 359 -4.75 16.98 1.23
C ILE A 359 -6.09 16.78 1.92
N VAL A 360 -6.28 17.41 3.07
CA VAL A 360 -7.52 17.38 3.86
C VAL A 360 -8.19 18.73 3.75
N PHE A 361 -9.44 18.76 3.29
CA PHE A 361 -10.31 19.93 3.32
C PHE A 361 -11.22 19.89 4.53
N SER A 362 -11.38 21.05 5.18
CA SER A 362 -12.33 21.23 6.28
C SER A 362 -13.29 22.38 6.00
N LEU A 363 -14.59 22.09 6.02
CA LEU A 363 -15.67 23.05 5.76
C LEU A 363 -16.65 23.07 6.93
N PRO A 364 -16.84 24.22 7.62
CA PRO A 364 -17.89 24.35 8.62
C PRO A 364 -19.29 24.25 8.00
N ARG A 365 -20.21 23.52 8.64
CA ARG A 365 -21.59 23.35 8.16
C ARG A 365 -22.42 24.60 8.37
N GLN A 366 -23.32 24.86 7.43
CA GLN A 366 -24.29 25.94 7.48
C GLN A 366 -25.66 25.43 7.96
N GLU A 367 -26.47 26.32 8.54
CA GLU A 367 -27.79 25.97 9.05
C GLU A 367 -28.72 25.44 7.94
N ASP A 368 -28.60 25.99 6.73
CA ASP A 368 -29.39 25.65 5.55
C ASP A 368 -28.84 24.47 4.73
N ASP A 369 -27.73 23.86 5.16
CA ASP A 369 -27.17 22.68 4.50
C ASP A 369 -28.13 21.48 4.61
N ALA A 370 -28.42 20.83 3.49
CA ALA A 370 -29.41 19.77 3.41
C ALA A 370 -28.90 18.39 3.82
N ILE A 371 -27.61 18.11 3.68
CA ILE A 371 -27.00 16.87 4.16
C ILE A 371 -26.93 16.90 5.69
N ARG A 372 -27.40 15.83 6.31
CA ARG A 372 -27.26 15.56 7.74
C ARG A 372 -25.95 14.85 8.03
N SER A 373 -25.64 13.81 7.27
CA SER A 373 -24.38 13.08 7.38
C SER A 373 -24.00 12.43 6.05
N ALA A 374 -22.71 12.20 5.87
CA ALA A 374 -22.20 11.39 4.76
C ALA A 374 -20.87 10.72 5.13
N SER A 375 -20.62 9.53 4.60
CA SER A 375 -19.39 8.77 4.82
C SER A 375 -19.01 8.00 3.57
N ALA A 376 -17.72 8.02 3.22
CA ALA A 376 -17.20 7.24 2.10
C ALA A 376 -15.71 6.97 2.23
N GLY A 377 -15.29 5.83 1.67
CA GLY A 377 -13.88 5.47 1.51
C GLY A 377 -13.25 4.76 2.71
N GLU A 378 -12.40 3.79 2.40
CA GLU A 378 -11.68 2.97 3.38
C GLU A 378 -10.20 3.39 3.50
N ALA A 379 -9.61 3.88 2.40
CA ALA A 379 -8.24 4.37 2.37
C ALA A 379 -8.09 5.50 1.33
N VAL A 380 -7.25 6.49 1.65
CA VAL A 380 -7.05 7.68 0.81
C VAL A 380 -6.39 7.37 -0.54
N ASN A 381 -5.63 6.28 -0.62
CA ASN A 381 -4.96 5.79 -1.83
C ASN A 381 -5.86 4.90 -2.71
N MET A 382 -7.17 4.83 -2.43
CA MET A 382 -8.14 4.09 -3.25
C MET A 382 -9.29 4.98 -3.70
N VAL A 383 -9.82 4.70 -4.89
CA VAL A 383 -11.10 5.25 -5.35
C VAL A 383 -12.22 4.57 -4.54
N PRO A 384 -13.10 5.33 -3.88
CA PRO A 384 -14.16 4.76 -3.04
C PRO A 384 -15.23 4.06 -3.89
N GLY A 385 -15.55 2.82 -3.53
CA GLY A 385 -16.62 2.01 -4.14
C GLY A 385 -18.02 2.25 -3.57
N LEU A 386 -18.13 2.89 -2.39
CA LEU A 386 -19.39 3.19 -1.73
C LEU A 386 -19.35 4.57 -1.06
N CYS A 387 -20.47 5.29 -1.10
CA CYS A 387 -20.70 6.54 -0.39
C CYS A 387 -22.13 6.56 0.16
N ASP A 388 -22.27 6.70 1.48
CA ASP A 388 -23.56 6.85 2.15
C ASP A 388 -23.85 8.31 2.44
N VAL A 389 -25.08 8.75 2.17
CA VAL A 389 -25.55 10.13 2.42
C VAL A 389 -26.93 10.10 3.05
N GLU A 390 -27.10 10.79 4.19
CA GLU A 390 -28.40 11.06 4.83
C GLU A 390 -28.77 12.54 4.66
N LEU A 391 -29.91 12.83 4.04
CA LEU A 391 -30.47 14.18 3.96
C LEU A 391 -31.35 14.49 5.17
N LYS A 392 -31.38 15.73 5.65
CA LYS A 392 -32.22 16.17 6.78
C LYS A 392 -33.72 15.96 6.54
N ASP A 393 -34.15 16.06 5.29
CA ASP A 393 -35.55 15.89 4.87
C ASP A 393 -35.81 14.56 4.14
N GLY A 394 -34.79 13.71 4.03
CA GLY A 394 -34.78 12.46 3.31
C GLY A 394 -34.42 11.27 4.19
N GLY A 395 -34.33 10.09 3.58
CA GLY A 395 -33.68 8.95 4.20
C GLY A 395 -32.23 8.83 3.76
N ALA A 396 -31.49 7.91 4.38
CA ALA A 396 -30.17 7.52 3.92
C ALA A 396 -30.22 6.87 2.53
N LYS A 397 -29.24 7.19 1.68
CA LYS A 397 -29.02 6.60 0.36
C LYS A 397 -27.56 6.21 0.23
N ALA A 398 -27.34 5.05 -0.37
CA ALA A 398 -26.02 4.56 -0.74
C ALA A 398 -25.80 4.78 -2.24
N TYR A 399 -24.59 5.20 -2.60
CA TYR A 399 -24.14 5.42 -3.96
C TYR A 399 -22.95 4.53 -4.24
N SER A 400 -23.01 3.78 -5.33
CA SER A 400 -21.97 2.80 -5.69
C SER A 400 -21.03 3.35 -6.77
N GLY A 401 -19.78 2.92 -6.65
CA GLY A 401 -18.68 3.19 -7.55
C GLY A 401 -17.90 1.91 -7.88
N THR A 402 -16.78 2.08 -8.56
CA THR A 402 -15.82 1.01 -8.86
C THR A 402 -14.48 1.39 -8.25
N ILE A 403 -13.90 0.48 -7.48
CA ILE A 403 -12.62 0.69 -6.78
C ILE A 403 -11.48 0.66 -7.80
N ALA A 404 -10.51 1.55 -7.63
CA ALA A 404 -9.25 1.58 -8.38
C ALA A 404 -8.15 2.21 -7.51
N HIS A 405 -6.90 2.11 -7.95
CA HIS A 405 -5.80 2.77 -7.25
C HIS A 405 -5.82 4.29 -7.47
N ALA A 406 -5.46 5.08 -6.45
CA ALA A 406 -5.51 6.54 -6.53
C ALA A 406 -4.53 7.16 -7.54
N SER A 407 -3.54 6.41 -8.06
CA SER A 407 -2.69 6.89 -9.15
C SER A 407 -3.33 6.76 -10.53
N THR A 408 -4.33 5.89 -10.68
CA THR A 408 -5.11 5.64 -11.91
C THR A 408 -6.61 5.78 -11.61
N PRO A 409 -7.06 6.93 -11.10
CA PRO A 409 -8.45 7.10 -10.69
C PRO A 409 -9.44 7.03 -11.86
N ASP A 410 -8.95 7.15 -13.09
CA ASP A 410 -9.68 6.99 -14.35
C ASP A 410 -10.15 5.55 -14.63
N GLN A 411 -9.49 4.56 -14.01
CA GLN A 411 -9.90 3.15 -14.07
C GLN A 411 -11.07 2.85 -13.11
N GLY A 412 -11.32 3.74 -12.15
CA GLY A 412 -12.39 3.61 -11.18
C GLY A 412 -13.61 4.48 -11.51
N LYS A 413 -14.65 4.33 -10.69
CA LYS A 413 -15.78 5.26 -10.68
C LYS A 413 -15.99 5.74 -9.26
N ASN A 414 -15.67 6.99 -8.98
CA ASN A 414 -15.68 7.52 -7.62
C ASN A 414 -17.12 7.64 -7.06
N ALA A 415 -17.41 6.88 -5.99
CA ALA A 415 -18.72 6.89 -5.35
C ALA A 415 -19.08 8.25 -4.69
N ILE A 416 -18.10 9.02 -4.22
CA ILE A 416 -18.33 10.36 -3.69
C ILE A 416 -18.80 11.29 -4.81
N SER A 417 -18.13 11.28 -5.96
CA SER A 417 -18.54 12.10 -7.11
C SER A 417 -19.95 11.75 -7.60
N ALA A 418 -20.28 10.46 -7.67
CA ALA A 418 -21.63 10.01 -7.99
C ALA A 418 -22.67 10.50 -6.97
N ALA A 419 -22.35 10.43 -5.68
CA ALA A 419 -23.23 10.92 -4.62
C ALA A 419 -23.45 12.43 -4.71
N MET A 420 -22.39 13.22 -4.83
CA MET A 420 -22.47 14.69 -4.84
C MET A 420 -23.21 15.22 -6.07
N GLU A 421 -23.06 14.59 -7.23
CA GLU A 421 -23.84 14.91 -8.43
C GLU A 421 -25.33 14.61 -8.24
N ALA A 422 -25.66 13.41 -7.76
CA ALA A 422 -27.05 13.00 -7.58
C ALA A 422 -27.77 13.79 -6.48
N VAL A 423 -27.07 14.08 -5.38
CA VAL A 423 -27.59 14.92 -4.29
C VAL A 423 -27.83 16.33 -4.82
N ALA A 424 -26.91 16.92 -5.59
CA ALA A 424 -27.11 18.25 -6.16
C ALA A 424 -28.39 18.36 -6.99
N ALA A 425 -28.68 17.36 -7.84
CA ALA A 425 -29.90 17.31 -8.62
C ALA A 425 -31.16 17.26 -7.73
N GLU A 426 -31.15 16.43 -6.67
CA GLU A 426 -32.26 16.34 -5.72
C GLU A 426 -32.48 17.66 -4.96
N LEU A 427 -31.40 18.33 -4.55
CA LEU A 427 -31.48 19.62 -3.87
C LEU A 427 -32.04 20.71 -4.79
N GLU A 428 -31.66 20.72 -6.07
CA GLU A 428 -32.21 21.64 -7.06
C GLU A 428 -33.72 21.47 -7.23
N GLU A 429 -34.20 20.23 -7.37
CA GLU A 429 -35.64 19.92 -7.47
C GLU A 429 -36.43 20.38 -6.24
N LYS A 430 -35.82 20.27 -5.06
CA LYS A 430 -36.42 20.68 -3.78
C LYS A 430 -36.23 22.17 -3.46
N GLY A 431 -35.42 22.90 -4.24
CA GLY A 431 -35.04 24.28 -3.94
C GLY A 431 -34.22 24.42 -2.64
N GLN A 432 -33.47 23.37 -2.29
CA GLN A 432 -32.56 23.30 -1.14
C GLN A 432 -31.12 23.57 -1.57
N LYS A 433 -30.22 23.68 -0.58
CA LYS A 433 -28.81 23.94 -0.82
C LYS A 433 -27.95 23.11 0.14
N ASP A 434 -26.71 22.90 -0.25
CA ASP A 434 -25.69 22.37 0.65
C ASP A 434 -24.33 22.91 0.21
N SER A 435 -23.65 23.57 1.14
CA SER A 435 -22.39 24.26 0.92
C SER A 435 -21.26 23.30 0.52
N PHE A 436 -21.25 22.09 1.10
CA PHE A 436 -20.28 21.06 0.75
C PHE A 436 -20.55 20.51 -0.66
N VAL A 437 -21.82 20.28 -1.01
CA VAL A 437 -22.17 19.82 -2.36
C VAL A 437 -21.75 20.84 -3.42
N SER A 438 -21.96 22.14 -3.16
CA SER A 438 -21.46 23.20 -4.05
C SER A 438 -19.93 23.20 -4.13
N PHE A 439 -19.23 23.16 -2.99
CA PHE A 439 -17.77 23.07 -2.95
C PHE A 439 -17.25 21.88 -3.76
N TYR A 440 -17.79 20.69 -3.51
CA TYR A 440 -17.35 19.47 -4.15
C TYR A 440 -17.59 19.52 -5.66
N ASN A 441 -18.80 19.84 -6.11
CA ASN A 441 -19.11 19.82 -7.54
C ASN A 441 -18.42 20.94 -8.32
N ASP A 442 -18.23 22.11 -7.70
CA ASP A 442 -17.59 23.24 -8.35
C ASP A 442 -16.06 23.08 -8.43
N LEU A 443 -15.41 22.45 -7.44
CA LEU A 443 -13.94 22.36 -7.39
C LEU A 443 -13.37 20.97 -7.68
N ILE A 444 -14.16 19.91 -7.56
CA ILE A 444 -13.70 18.53 -7.72
C ILE A 444 -14.60 17.84 -8.75
N GLY A 445 -15.86 17.59 -8.42
CA GLY A 445 -16.82 16.93 -9.30
C GLY A 445 -16.27 15.59 -9.80
N TRP A 446 -16.20 15.44 -11.12
CA TRP A 446 -15.64 14.27 -11.80
C TRP A 446 -14.21 14.52 -12.33
N ASP A 447 -13.62 15.68 -12.04
CA ASP A 447 -12.30 16.04 -12.56
C ASP A 447 -11.22 15.21 -11.87
N LEU A 448 -10.29 14.71 -12.66
CA LEU A 448 -9.19 13.87 -12.20
C LEU A 448 -7.84 14.59 -12.26
N ASP A 449 -7.77 15.83 -12.75
CA ASP A 449 -6.53 16.57 -13.00
C ASP A 449 -6.26 17.70 -11.98
N GLY A 450 -7.28 18.08 -11.20
CA GLY A 450 -7.20 19.17 -10.22
C GLY A 450 -7.21 20.57 -10.84
N ASP A 451 -7.68 20.77 -12.07
CA ASP A 451 -7.71 22.09 -12.73
C ASP A 451 -8.48 23.12 -11.90
N LYS A 452 -9.69 22.76 -11.45
CA LYS A 452 -10.54 23.64 -10.65
C LYS A 452 -9.98 23.90 -9.24
N LEU A 453 -9.09 23.03 -8.74
CA LEU A 453 -8.33 23.23 -7.50
C LEU A 453 -7.08 24.10 -7.69
N GLY A 454 -6.76 24.49 -8.93
CA GLY A 454 -5.50 25.18 -9.26
C GLY A 454 -4.27 24.26 -9.16
N LEU A 455 -4.48 22.95 -9.15
CA LEU A 455 -3.45 21.91 -9.02
C LEU A 455 -3.07 21.27 -10.36
N ALA A 456 -3.82 21.51 -11.44
CA ALA A 456 -3.47 21.00 -12.76
C ALA A 456 -2.07 21.47 -13.18
N PHE A 457 -1.23 20.49 -13.47
CA PHE A 457 0.15 20.68 -13.89
C PHE A 457 0.56 19.48 -14.75
N GLU A 458 1.39 19.73 -15.74
CA GLU A 458 1.90 18.75 -16.70
C GLU A 458 3.37 19.02 -16.98
N ASP A 459 4.18 17.97 -16.99
CA ASP A 459 5.54 17.98 -17.52
C ASP A 459 5.83 16.65 -18.26
N GLU A 460 7.10 16.37 -18.57
CA GLU A 460 7.48 15.14 -19.28
C GLU A 460 7.21 13.83 -18.51
N THR A 461 6.89 13.92 -17.23
CA THR A 461 6.50 12.80 -16.37
C THR A 461 4.99 12.59 -16.31
N GLY A 462 4.22 13.42 -17.03
CA GLY A 462 2.77 13.33 -17.22
C GLY A 462 2.00 14.42 -16.49
N VAL A 463 0.69 14.19 -16.33
CA VAL A 463 -0.24 15.13 -15.69
C VAL A 463 -0.43 14.87 -14.20
N THR A 464 -0.91 15.87 -13.48
CA THR A 464 -1.40 15.71 -12.11
C THR A 464 -2.63 14.80 -12.12
N THR A 465 -2.74 13.89 -11.14
CA THR A 465 -3.96 13.12 -10.91
C THR A 465 -4.51 13.38 -9.51
N VAL A 466 -5.84 13.37 -9.37
CA VAL A 466 -6.58 13.65 -8.13
C VAL A 466 -7.58 12.54 -7.87
N ASN A 467 -7.57 12.02 -6.64
CA ASN A 467 -8.56 11.07 -6.13
C ASN A 467 -9.23 11.63 -4.87
N ALA A 468 -10.54 11.75 -4.86
CA ALA A 468 -11.31 11.96 -3.64
C ALA A 468 -11.48 10.62 -2.90
N GLY A 469 -10.62 10.40 -1.91
CA GLY A 469 -10.47 9.08 -1.28
C GLY A 469 -11.35 8.87 -0.04
N LEU A 470 -11.56 9.90 0.77
CA LEU A 470 -12.32 9.79 2.03
C LEU A 470 -13.29 10.97 2.21
N LEU A 471 -14.53 10.70 2.62
CA LEU A 471 -15.53 11.69 2.97
C LEU A 471 -16.10 11.43 4.36
N SER A 472 -16.29 12.51 5.12
CA SER A 472 -16.94 12.51 6.42
C SER A 472 -17.70 13.82 6.61
N ILE A 473 -19.03 13.77 6.73
CA ILE A 473 -19.89 14.93 6.96
C ILE A 473 -20.80 14.66 8.15
N ASP A 474 -20.99 15.69 8.94
CA ASP A 474 -21.84 15.70 10.13
C ASP A 474 -22.53 17.07 10.33
N ASP A 475 -23.00 17.35 11.54
CA ASP A 475 -23.72 18.57 11.89
C ASP A 475 -22.79 19.79 12.08
N GLN A 476 -21.49 19.59 12.33
CA GLN A 476 -20.50 20.63 12.62
C GLN A 476 -19.60 20.95 11.42
N GLN A 477 -19.07 19.93 10.75
CA GLN A 477 -18.13 20.09 9.63
C GLN A 477 -18.33 19.04 8.53
N ALA A 478 -17.77 19.34 7.36
CA ALA A 478 -17.56 18.42 6.27
C ALA A 478 -16.06 18.32 6.01
N LEU A 479 -15.58 17.09 5.88
CA LEU A 479 -14.18 16.73 5.83
C LEU A 479 -13.96 15.82 4.63
N LEU A 480 -13.12 16.28 3.72
CA LEU A 480 -12.79 15.57 2.49
C LEU A 480 -11.29 15.38 2.41
N THR A 481 -10.84 14.15 2.23
CA THR A 481 -9.43 13.86 2.01
C THR A 481 -9.22 13.43 0.57
N ILE A 482 -8.33 14.12 -0.13
CA ILE A 482 -7.91 13.77 -1.48
C ILE A 482 -6.46 13.28 -1.50
N ASN A 483 -6.15 12.39 -2.43
CA ASN A 483 -4.79 12.02 -2.80
C ASN A 483 -4.45 12.63 -4.16
N ILE A 484 -3.28 13.25 -4.28
CA ILE A 484 -2.79 13.74 -5.56
C ILE A 484 -1.47 13.08 -5.94
N ARG A 485 -1.31 12.76 -7.22
CA ARG A 485 -0.01 12.44 -7.82
C ARG A 485 0.41 13.61 -8.68
N TYR A 486 1.57 14.19 -8.40
CA TYR A 486 2.00 15.42 -9.06
C TYR A 486 3.30 15.24 -9.84
N PRO A 487 3.42 15.86 -11.04
CA PRO A 487 4.62 15.75 -11.86
C PRO A 487 5.87 16.30 -11.16
N VAL A 488 7.04 15.78 -11.55
CA VAL A 488 8.30 15.96 -10.81
C VAL A 488 8.78 17.41 -10.72
N THR A 489 8.32 18.29 -11.62
CA THR A 489 8.69 19.71 -11.65
C THR A 489 7.65 20.64 -11.04
N MET A 490 6.58 20.12 -10.44
CA MET A 490 5.57 20.95 -9.76
C MET A 490 6.18 21.69 -8.56
N ASP A 491 5.94 23.01 -8.49
CA ASP A 491 6.22 23.81 -7.30
C ASP A 491 5.08 23.63 -6.29
N VAL A 492 5.34 22.81 -5.26
CA VAL A 492 4.36 22.45 -4.22
C VAL A 492 3.92 23.66 -3.39
N GLU A 493 4.79 24.64 -3.16
CA GLU A 493 4.44 25.83 -2.37
C GLU A 493 3.54 26.77 -3.16
N GLU A 494 3.80 26.91 -4.46
CA GLU A 494 2.89 27.62 -5.37
C GLU A 494 1.55 26.88 -5.52
N ALA A 495 1.56 25.54 -5.58
CA ALA A 495 0.34 24.73 -5.62
C ALA A 495 -0.52 24.92 -4.36
N LYS A 496 0.10 24.94 -3.17
CA LYS A 496 -0.60 25.28 -1.90
C LYS A 496 -1.26 26.65 -1.96
N ARG A 497 -0.56 27.67 -2.44
CA ARG A 497 -1.10 29.03 -2.57
C ARG A 497 -2.30 29.09 -3.51
N LYS A 498 -2.22 28.44 -4.67
CA LYS A 498 -3.34 28.38 -5.63
C LYS A 498 -4.54 27.64 -5.05
N LEU A 499 -4.30 26.54 -4.34
CA LEU A 499 -5.35 25.79 -3.67
C LEU A 499 -6.06 26.64 -2.62
N GLU A 500 -5.31 27.32 -1.74
CA GLU A 500 -5.87 28.24 -0.75
C GLU A 500 -6.75 29.33 -1.40
N GLU A 501 -6.31 29.90 -2.52
CA GLU A 501 -7.08 30.88 -3.29
C GLU A 501 -8.36 30.29 -3.90
N ALA A 502 -8.31 29.05 -4.40
CA ALA A 502 -9.44 28.36 -5.03
C ALA A 502 -10.52 27.98 -4.01
N VAL A 503 -10.12 27.54 -2.81
CA VAL A 503 -11.07 27.04 -1.79
C VAL A 503 -11.61 28.14 -0.87
N ALA A 504 -10.93 29.29 -0.77
CA ALA A 504 -11.33 30.42 0.08
C ALA A 504 -12.78 30.94 -0.16
N PRO A 505 -13.32 31.03 -1.39
CA PRO A 505 -14.70 31.45 -1.62
C PRO A 505 -15.76 30.54 -0.98
N TYR A 506 -15.41 29.29 -0.71
CA TYR A 506 -16.28 28.30 -0.08
C TYR A 506 -16.14 28.26 1.44
N GLY A 507 -15.23 29.06 2.01
CA GLY A 507 -14.92 29.03 3.44
C GLY A 507 -14.21 27.76 3.89
N ALA A 508 -13.68 26.99 2.94
CA ALA A 508 -12.92 25.76 3.18
C ALA A 508 -11.49 26.09 3.60
N GLN A 509 -10.93 25.25 4.47
CA GLN A 509 -9.50 25.23 4.81
C GLN A 509 -8.86 23.98 4.19
N SER A 510 -7.59 24.06 3.82
CA SER A 510 -6.83 22.92 3.32
C SER A 510 -5.57 22.68 4.15
N GLU A 511 -5.27 21.41 4.45
CA GLU A 511 -4.06 20.97 5.13
C GLU A 511 -3.37 19.88 4.29
N TRP A 512 -2.04 19.85 4.30
CA TRP A 512 -1.23 18.87 3.58
C TRP A 512 -0.48 17.98 4.57
N PRO A 513 -1.15 17.03 5.25
CA PRO A 513 -0.55 16.22 6.31
C PRO A 513 0.56 15.27 5.83
N GLY A 514 0.59 14.93 4.54
CA GLY A 514 1.60 14.06 3.95
C GLY A 514 2.03 14.55 2.58
N ILE A 515 3.34 14.75 2.40
CA ILE A 515 3.95 15.10 1.11
C ILE A 515 5.15 14.18 0.92
N MET A 516 5.17 13.47 -0.19
CA MET A 516 6.24 12.62 -0.65
C MET A 516 6.83 13.25 -1.91
N GLU A 517 8.11 13.63 -1.82
CA GLU A 517 8.84 14.24 -2.92
C GLU A 517 8.95 13.29 -4.13
N PRO A 518 8.96 13.80 -5.37
CA PRO A 518 9.18 12.97 -6.56
C PRO A 518 10.59 12.33 -6.58
N LEU A 519 10.73 11.22 -7.30
CA LEU A 519 12.02 10.60 -7.64
C LEU A 519 12.26 10.78 -9.14
N ILE A 520 13.43 11.28 -9.55
CA ILE A 520 13.77 11.43 -10.97
C ILE A 520 15.27 11.29 -11.21
N TYR A 521 15.60 10.61 -12.31
CA TYR A 521 16.93 10.58 -12.89
C TYR A 521 16.91 11.13 -14.32
N PRO A 522 17.96 11.86 -14.77
CA PRO A 522 18.05 12.27 -16.17
C PRO A 522 18.02 11.06 -17.11
N LYS A 523 17.21 11.14 -18.17
CA LYS A 523 17.10 10.08 -19.19
C LYS A 523 18.43 9.74 -19.87
N ASP A 524 19.34 10.72 -19.95
CA ASP A 524 20.69 10.58 -20.50
C ASP A 524 21.76 10.24 -19.45
N SER A 525 21.37 10.01 -18.19
CA SER A 525 22.29 9.53 -17.17
C SER A 525 22.83 8.15 -17.55
N HIS A 526 24.05 7.85 -17.11
CA HIS A 526 24.68 6.55 -17.41
C HIS A 526 23.80 5.37 -16.97
N LEU A 527 23.16 5.47 -15.80
CA LEU A 527 22.25 4.44 -15.27
C LEU A 527 21.08 4.18 -16.22
N ILE A 528 20.29 5.22 -16.53
CA ILE A 528 19.09 5.07 -17.37
C ILE A 528 19.47 4.64 -18.79
N ALA A 529 20.48 5.28 -19.39
CA ALA A 529 20.91 4.96 -20.75
C ALA A 529 21.38 3.51 -20.87
N THR A 530 22.22 3.03 -19.96
CA THR A 530 22.74 1.65 -20.00
C THR A 530 21.62 0.63 -19.83
N MET A 531 20.67 0.86 -18.92
CA MET A 531 19.55 -0.07 -18.70
C MET A 531 18.57 -0.07 -19.89
N MET A 532 18.30 1.09 -20.47
CA MET A 532 17.46 1.21 -21.67
C MET A 532 18.11 0.56 -22.89
N ASP A 533 19.42 0.70 -23.07
CA ASP A 533 20.16 0.02 -24.14
C ASP A 533 20.01 -1.50 -24.02
N VAL A 534 20.18 -2.06 -22.81
CA VAL A 534 19.97 -3.49 -22.55
C VAL A 534 18.54 -3.91 -22.85
N TYR A 535 17.55 -3.16 -22.36
CA TYR A 535 16.15 -3.48 -22.60
C TYR A 535 15.84 -3.52 -24.10
N ARG A 536 16.18 -2.46 -24.84
CA ARG A 536 15.93 -2.35 -26.29
C ARG A 536 16.64 -3.44 -27.08
N GLU A 537 17.91 -3.71 -26.77
CA GLU A 537 18.70 -4.74 -27.43
C GLU A 537 18.14 -6.16 -27.23
N LEU A 538 17.66 -6.48 -26.02
CA LEU A 538 17.18 -7.82 -25.69
C LEU A 538 15.70 -8.04 -26.03
N THR A 539 14.90 -6.97 -26.04
CA THR A 539 13.46 -7.04 -26.35
C THR A 539 13.14 -6.75 -27.81
N ASP A 540 14.10 -6.24 -28.59
CA ASP A 540 13.91 -5.76 -29.96
C ASP A 540 12.80 -4.69 -30.06
N THR A 541 12.79 -3.76 -29.09
CA THR A 541 11.81 -2.66 -29.00
C THR A 541 12.46 -1.29 -29.13
N GLU A 542 11.65 -0.28 -29.49
CA GLU A 542 12.01 1.14 -29.47
C GLU A 542 11.43 1.84 -28.23
N ALA A 543 11.24 1.09 -27.13
CA ALA A 543 10.58 1.57 -25.93
C ALA A 543 11.32 2.77 -25.31
N GLU A 544 10.59 3.70 -24.69
CA GLU A 544 11.13 4.83 -23.94
C GLU A 544 11.05 4.56 -22.42
N PRO A 545 11.91 5.18 -21.59
CA PRO A 545 11.83 5.00 -20.15
C PRO A 545 10.53 5.63 -19.59
N LEU A 546 9.97 4.99 -18.58
CA LEU A 546 8.66 5.29 -18.00
C LEU A 546 8.71 6.31 -16.87
N ALA A 547 7.64 7.10 -16.76
CA ALA A 547 7.31 7.85 -15.57
C ALA A 547 5.99 7.33 -14.98
N ILE A 548 5.95 7.03 -13.69
CA ILE A 548 4.76 6.44 -13.04
C ILE A 548 4.23 7.30 -11.89
N GLY A 549 2.96 7.11 -11.54
CA GLY A 549 2.31 7.74 -10.37
C GLY A 549 2.51 7.01 -9.04
N GLY A 550 2.89 5.73 -9.11
CA GLY A 550 3.19 4.87 -7.96
C GLY A 550 4.59 5.12 -7.39
N GLY A 551 4.81 4.69 -6.15
CA GLY A 551 6.14 4.58 -5.57
C GLY A 551 6.62 3.14 -5.71
N THR A 552 7.89 2.92 -6.02
CA THR A 552 8.51 1.59 -5.92
C THR A 552 9.55 1.57 -4.83
N TYR A 553 10.11 0.39 -4.57
CA TYR A 553 11.24 0.25 -3.65
C TYR A 553 12.50 1.01 -4.09
N ALA A 554 12.54 1.59 -5.30
CA ALA A 554 13.60 2.50 -5.74
C ALA A 554 13.76 3.72 -4.82
N ARG A 555 12.70 4.16 -4.13
CA ARG A 555 12.77 5.27 -3.16
C ARG A 555 13.56 4.94 -1.90
N ALA A 556 13.76 3.65 -1.63
CA ALA A 556 14.36 3.19 -0.39
C ALA A 556 15.88 3.45 -0.34
N LEU A 557 16.56 3.46 -1.50
CA LEU A 557 18.00 3.68 -1.61
C LEU A 557 18.35 4.65 -2.76
N PRO A 558 19.39 5.51 -2.58
CA PRO A 558 19.91 6.31 -3.68
C PRO A 558 20.44 5.46 -4.83
N ASN A 559 20.41 6.02 -6.05
CA ASN A 559 20.95 5.42 -7.28
C ASN A 559 20.24 4.14 -7.73
N ILE A 560 19.00 3.94 -7.28
CA ILE A 560 18.11 2.84 -7.66
C ILE A 560 16.95 3.41 -8.48
N VAL A 561 16.52 2.64 -9.48
CA VAL A 561 15.35 2.90 -10.35
C VAL A 561 14.49 1.64 -10.49
N GLY A 562 13.21 1.77 -10.83
CA GLY A 562 12.36 0.61 -11.10
C GLY A 562 12.70 -0.06 -12.43
N PHE A 563 12.76 -1.39 -12.47
CA PHE A 563 13.00 -2.16 -13.68
C PHE A 563 12.50 -3.60 -13.55
N GLY A 564 11.25 -3.85 -13.97
CA GLY A 564 10.63 -5.19 -13.94
C GLY A 564 10.14 -5.63 -12.55
N PRO A 565 9.42 -6.77 -12.46
CA PRO A 565 9.46 -7.86 -13.42
C PRO A 565 8.35 -7.78 -14.48
N ALA A 566 7.31 -6.97 -14.26
CA ALA A 566 6.11 -6.99 -15.07
C ALA A 566 6.38 -6.33 -16.42
N PHE A 567 6.06 -7.01 -17.52
CA PHE A 567 6.25 -6.48 -18.85
C PHE A 567 5.03 -5.66 -19.30
N PRO A 568 5.20 -4.74 -20.27
CA PRO A 568 4.07 -4.04 -20.87
C PRO A 568 2.98 -5.00 -21.35
N GLY A 569 1.74 -4.75 -20.90
CA GLY A 569 0.58 -5.59 -21.20
C GLY A 569 0.30 -6.71 -20.20
N ASP A 570 1.15 -6.90 -19.18
CA ASP A 570 0.87 -7.83 -18.09
C ASP A 570 -0.28 -7.32 -17.22
N GLU A 571 -1.07 -8.26 -16.72
CA GLU A 571 -2.13 -7.96 -15.76
C GLU A 571 -1.52 -7.59 -14.41
N ASP A 572 -2.04 -6.54 -13.77
CA ASP A 572 -1.68 -6.18 -12.41
C ASP A 572 -2.34 -7.16 -11.44
N VAL A 573 -1.57 -8.13 -10.95
CA VAL A 573 -2.02 -9.20 -10.05
C VAL A 573 -1.38 -9.14 -8.67
N ALA A 574 -0.48 -8.18 -8.44
CA ALA A 574 0.14 -7.96 -7.13
C ALA A 574 -0.93 -7.64 -6.08
N HIS A 575 -0.70 -8.09 -4.85
CA HIS A 575 -1.58 -7.91 -3.68
C HIS A 575 -3.00 -8.50 -3.78
N LYS A 576 -3.43 -8.97 -4.96
CA LYS A 576 -4.73 -9.61 -5.19
C LYS A 576 -4.72 -11.09 -4.76
N ALA A 577 -5.92 -11.67 -4.63
CA ALA A 577 -6.08 -13.10 -4.46
C ALA A 577 -5.75 -13.83 -5.76
N ASN A 578 -5.28 -15.08 -5.66
CA ASN A 578 -4.78 -15.85 -6.80
C ASN A 578 -3.67 -15.10 -7.57
N GLU A 579 -2.81 -14.37 -6.85
CA GLU A 579 -1.60 -13.77 -7.43
C GLU A 579 -0.83 -14.84 -8.20
N TRP A 580 -0.45 -14.49 -9.43
CA TRP A 580 0.22 -15.40 -10.33
C TRP A 580 1.38 -14.74 -11.07
N ALA A 581 2.32 -15.54 -11.56
CA ALA A 581 3.37 -15.10 -12.45
C ALA A 581 3.60 -16.11 -13.58
N SER A 582 4.06 -15.62 -14.73
CA SER A 582 4.58 -16.47 -15.80
C SER A 582 6.03 -16.84 -15.50
N LEU A 583 6.34 -18.15 -15.52
CA LEU A 583 7.71 -18.63 -15.33
C LEU A 583 8.63 -18.09 -16.42
N ASP A 584 8.19 -18.09 -17.67
CA ASP A 584 8.95 -17.59 -18.81
C ASP A 584 9.21 -16.08 -18.67
N ARG A 585 8.25 -15.30 -18.20
CA ARG A 585 8.46 -13.86 -17.94
C ARG A 585 9.43 -13.61 -16.79
N LEU A 586 9.34 -14.36 -15.68
CA LEU A 586 10.31 -14.27 -14.59
C LEU A 586 11.73 -14.57 -15.06
N LEU A 587 11.91 -15.60 -15.90
CA LEU A 587 13.22 -15.99 -16.44
C LEU A 587 13.71 -15.04 -17.55
N ALA A 588 12.81 -14.45 -18.34
CA ALA A 588 13.15 -13.38 -19.26
C ALA A 588 13.63 -12.13 -18.49
N GLY A 589 12.96 -11.80 -17.37
CA GLY A 589 13.43 -10.80 -16.42
C GLY A 589 14.84 -11.09 -15.90
N ALA A 590 15.13 -12.34 -15.53
CA ALA A 590 16.48 -12.76 -15.15
C ALA A 590 17.53 -12.52 -16.25
N ALA A 591 17.17 -12.68 -17.53
CA ALA A 591 18.06 -12.38 -18.65
C ALA A 591 18.36 -10.88 -18.77
N LEU A 592 17.34 -10.03 -18.60
CA LEU A 592 17.50 -8.58 -18.57
C LEU A 592 18.36 -8.14 -17.38
N TYR A 593 18.06 -8.65 -16.18
CA TYR A 593 18.81 -8.36 -14.96
C TYR A 593 20.28 -8.77 -15.08
N LYS A 594 20.55 -9.93 -15.68
CA LYS A 594 21.91 -10.43 -15.91
C LYS A 594 22.71 -9.43 -16.73
N GLU A 595 22.18 -8.99 -17.87
CA GLU A 595 22.89 -8.10 -18.78
C GLU A 595 23.02 -6.68 -18.22
N VAL A 596 22.00 -6.17 -17.50
CA VAL A 596 22.09 -4.89 -16.79
C VAL A 596 23.17 -4.92 -15.71
N LEU A 597 23.12 -5.89 -14.81
CA LEU A 597 24.12 -6.01 -13.73
C LEU A 597 25.52 -6.17 -14.31
N LYS A 598 25.66 -6.93 -15.41
CA LYS A 598 26.93 -7.07 -16.12
C LYS A 598 27.48 -5.74 -16.58
N ARG A 599 26.71 -4.95 -17.34
CA ARG A 599 27.18 -3.67 -17.91
C ARG A 599 27.41 -2.59 -16.87
N LEU A 600 26.60 -2.54 -15.81
CA LEU A 600 26.81 -1.57 -14.72
C LEU A 600 28.08 -1.90 -13.91
N ALA A 601 28.43 -3.18 -13.81
CA ALA A 601 29.59 -3.65 -13.06
C ALA A 601 30.90 -3.67 -13.88
N GLU A 602 30.86 -3.51 -15.20
CA GLU A 602 32.04 -3.21 -16.04
C GLU A 602 32.61 -1.81 -15.72
#